data_AF-A0A2E8EYJ8-F1
#
_entry.id   AF-A0A2E8EYJ8-F1
#
_cell.length_a   1.000
_cell.length_b   1.000
_cell.length_c   1.000
_cell.angle_alpha   90.00
_cell.angle_beta   90.00
_cell.angle_gamma   90.00
#
_symmetry.space_group_name_H-M   'P 1'
#
loop_
_entity.id
_entity.type
_entity.pdbx_description
1 polymer ?
#
loop_
_entity_poly.entity_id
_entity_poly.type
_entity_poly.pdbx_seq_one_letter_code
_entity_poly.pdbx_strand_id
1 'polypeptide(L)'
;MGLKILGIETSCDETAAGVVEDGRLLQSNIISSQVELHSVHGGVVPEVASRQHVRDIVPVVEKAVSECGIALEDVDVVAVTHGPGLGGSLITGLNTAKAISYSLDVPLMGVNHLEGHIYASWLTQHNPAEDPGFPLLCLVASGGHTDLLLMEDHGRYKLLGRTRDDAAGEAFDKAARILGLGFPGGPEIQRVAEGAAGDERLPRAWMKDTLDFSFSGLKTALLHMAQAKGVYPPGSEDLSEGELARLVREMAAAFQESVVDVITVKFLDAAKRYHAKGLILGGGVTANSRLRQEITKRSPLPVIVPPPILCTDNGAMIAACAYYQYQRGHQYGLELDIDPGLSLG
;
A
#
# COMPACT_ATOMS: atom_id res chain seq x y z
N MET A 1 7.29 19.54 24.78
CA MET A 1 6.82 18.23 24.30
C MET A 1 6.54 18.39 22.82
N GLY A 2 6.90 17.41 21.98
CA GLY A 2 6.54 17.44 20.57
C GLY A 2 5.05 17.24 20.37
N LEU A 3 4.57 17.57 19.17
CA LEU A 3 3.17 17.44 18.78
C LEU A 3 2.85 15.96 18.52
N LYS A 4 1.95 15.38 19.32
CA LYS A 4 1.54 13.97 19.22
C LYS A 4 0.27 13.85 18.40
N ILE A 5 0.34 13.07 17.33
CA ILE A 5 -0.79 12.84 16.43
C ILE A 5 -1.20 11.38 16.51
N LEU A 6 -2.48 11.13 16.80
CA LEU A 6 -3.11 9.82 16.69
C LEU A 6 -3.65 9.65 15.27
N GLY A 7 -3.12 8.71 14.50
CA GLY A 7 -3.61 8.35 13.17
C GLY A 7 -4.45 7.08 13.19
N ILE A 8 -5.58 7.10 12.48
CA ILE A 8 -6.53 5.98 12.37
C ILE A 8 -6.66 5.57 10.89
N GLU A 9 -6.51 4.29 10.60
CA GLU A 9 -6.61 3.70 9.26
C GLU A 9 -7.64 2.55 9.28
N THR A 10 -8.63 2.63 8.40
CA THR A 10 -9.77 1.70 8.27
C THR A 10 -10.30 1.65 6.84
N SER A 11 -9.46 1.91 5.83
CA SER A 11 -9.90 2.03 4.43
C SER A 11 -10.25 0.69 3.78
N CYS A 12 -9.64 -0.42 4.22
CA CYS A 12 -9.84 -1.74 3.62
C CYS A 12 -10.08 -2.84 4.66
N ASP A 13 -9.06 -3.63 5.00
CA ASP A 13 -9.15 -4.83 5.85
C ASP A 13 -8.14 -4.84 7.00
N GLU A 14 -7.45 -3.72 7.26
CA GLU A 14 -6.69 -3.46 8.48
C GLU A 14 -7.41 -2.43 9.33
N THR A 15 -7.69 -2.78 10.59
CA THR A 15 -8.01 -1.77 11.61
C THR A 15 -6.71 -1.36 12.27
N ALA A 16 -6.26 -0.13 12.05
CA ALA A 16 -4.98 0.30 12.58
C ALA A 16 -5.04 1.68 13.24
N ALA A 17 -4.22 1.84 14.27
CA ALA A 17 -3.98 3.11 14.93
C ALA A 17 -2.51 3.26 15.29
N GLY A 18 -1.95 4.46 15.15
CA GLY A 18 -0.56 4.73 15.51
C GLY A 18 -0.38 6.15 16.01
N VAL A 19 0.57 6.34 16.92
CA VAL A 19 0.93 7.66 17.45
C VAL A 19 2.29 8.05 16.89
N VAL A 20 2.38 9.26 16.33
CA VAL A 20 3.60 9.84 15.80
C VAL A 20 3.83 11.20 16.44
N GLU A 21 5.06 11.44 16.90
CA GLU A 21 5.50 12.73 17.42
C GLU A 21 6.28 13.49 16.33
N ASP A 22 5.90 14.75 16.14
CA ASP A 22 6.51 15.70 15.18
C ASP A 22 6.66 15.14 13.75
N GLY A 23 5.71 14.29 13.32
CA GLY A 23 5.65 13.72 11.97
C GLY A 23 6.81 12.78 11.60
N ARG A 24 7.62 12.38 12.59
CA ARG A 24 8.90 11.68 12.37
C ARG A 24 9.12 10.54 13.35
N LEU A 25 8.83 10.77 14.63
CA LEU A 25 9.12 9.82 15.69
C LEU A 25 7.93 8.88 15.89
N LEU A 26 8.09 7.63 15.46
CA LEU A 26 7.09 6.59 15.66
C LEU A 26 7.02 6.19 17.14
N GLN A 27 5.89 6.47 17.80
CA GLN A 27 5.67 6.14 19.21
C GLN A 27 4.92 4.81 19.37
N SER A 28 3.95 4.52 18.50
CA SER A 28 3.27 3.21 18.42
C SER A 28 2.67 2.95 17.04
N ASN A 29 2.42 1.67 16.75
CA ASN A 29 1.70 1.27 15.55
C ASN A 29 0.98 -0.08 15.78
N ILE A 30 -0.32 -0.02 16.03
CA ILE A 30 -1.17 -1.19 16.26
C ILE A 30 -1.94 -1.50 15.00
N ILE A 31 -1.88 -2.76 14.56
CA ILE A 31 -2.57 -3.25 13.38
C ILE A 31 -3.34 -4.52 13.77
N SER A 32 -4.66 -4.50 13.60
CA SER A 32 -5.53 -5.68 13.64
C SER A 32 -5.90 -6.05 12.20
N SER A 33 -5.19 -7.04 11.64
CA SER A 33 -5.39 -7.47 10.26
C SER A 33 -6.52 -8.50 10.15
N GLN A 34 -7.34 -8.36 9.12
CA GLN A 34 -8.48 -9.26 8.85
C GLN A 34 -8.16 -10.31 7.77
N VAL A 35 -6.88 -10.47 7.39
CA VAL A 35 -6.45 -11.40 6.32
C VAL A 35 -7.00 -12.81 6.52
N GLU A 36 -6.92 -13.37 7.73
CA GLU A 36 -7.44 -14.71 8.02
C GLU A 36 -8.95 -14.81 7.75
N LEU A 37 -9.70 -13.76 8.11
CA LEU A 37 -11.15 -13.69 7.94
C LEU A 37 -11.55 -13.66 6.45
N HIS A 38 -10.78 -12.99 5.60
CA HIS A 38 -11.06 -12.86 4.16
C HIS A 38 -10.44 -13.99 3.32
N SER A 39 -9.43 -14.70 3.84
CA SER A 39 -8.75 -15.80 3.15
C SER A 39 -9.70 -16.88 2.64
N VAL A 40 -10.75 -17.22 3.41
CA VAL A 40 -11.77 -18.23 3.07
C VAL A 40 -12.65 -17.82 1.88
N HIS A 41 -12.69 -16.52 1.57
CA HIS A 41 -13.43 -15.95 0.44
C HIS A 41 -12.53 -15.69 -0.77
N GLY A 42 -11.20 -15.83 -0.60
CA GLY A 42 -10.20 -15.54 -1.63
C GLY A 42 -10.05 -14.05 -1.96
N GLY A 43 -10.49 -13.15 -1.06
CA GLY A 43 -10.42 -11.70 -1.20
C GLY A 43 -11.33 -10.98 -0.20
N VAL A 44 -11.16 -9.66 -0.08
CA VAL A 44 -11.88 -8.84 0.90
C VAL A 44 -13.38 -8.79 0.61
N VAL A 45 -14.19 -9.10 1.64
CA VAL A 45 -15.66 -8.97 1.61
C VAL A 45 -16.06 -7.68 2.34
N PRO A 46 -16.57 -6.64 1.64
CA PRO A 46 -16.73 -5.29 2.22
C PRO A 46 -17.58 -5.21 3.50
N GLU A 47 -18.70 -5.94 3.54
CA GLU A 47 -19.59 -5.96 4.72
C GLU A 47 -18.92 -6.63 5.93
N VAL A 48 -18.16 -7.70 5.68
CA VAL A 48 -17.41 -8.41 6.73
C VAL A 48 -16.32 -7.50 7.28
N ALA A 49 -15.62 -6.78 6.39
CA ALA A 49 -14.58 -5.85 6.80
C ALA A 49 -15.11 -4.69 7.65
N SER A 50 -16.20 -4.07 7.21
CA SER A 50 -16.87 -2.99 7.94
C SER A 50 -17.25 -3.40 9.36
N ARG A 51 -17.83 -4.59 9.53
CA ARG A 51 -18.21 -5.11 10.86
C ARG A 51 -17.01 -5.40 11.76
N GLN A 52 -15.90 -5.84 11.17
CA GLN A 52 -14.70 -6.15 11.92
C GLN A 52 -14.01 -4.87 12.41
N HIS A 53 -13.99 -3.79 11.62
CA HIS A 53 -13.54 -2.48 12.10
C HIS A 53 -14.33 -2.00 13.32
N VAL A 54 -15.67 -2.14 13.32
CA VAL A 54 -16.51 -1.73 14.47
C VAL A 54 -16.12 -2.47 15.75
N ARG A 55 -15.70 -3.73 15.65
CA ARG A 55 -15.25 -4.53 16.80
C ARG A 55 -13.86 -4.13 17.29
N ASP A 56 -12.96 -3.83 16.36
CA ASP A 56 -11.54 -3.68 16.65
C ASP A 56 -11.12 -2.24 16.94
N ILE A 57 -11.88 -1.24 16.48
CA ILE A 57 -11.40 0.15 16.47
C ILE A 57 -11.09 0.69 17.87
N VAL A 58 -11.96 0.42 18.85
CA VAL A 58 -11.76 0.85 20.24
C VAL A 58 -10.52 0.19 20.87
N PRO A 59 -10.40 -1.15 20.93
CA PRO A 59 -9.22 -1.76 21.53
C PRO A 59 -7.91 -1.44 20.78
N VAL A 60 -7.97 -1.23 19.46
CA VAL A 60 -6.81 -0.82 18.66
C VAL A 60 -6.34 0.59 19.06
N VAL A 61 -7.26 1.56 19.18
CA VAL A 61 -6.93 2.94 19.61
C VAL A 61 -6.43 2.97 21.05
N GLU A 62 -7.11 2.31 21.99
CA GLU A 62 -6.68 2.23 23.39
C GLU A 62 -5.28 1.63 23.52
N LYS A 63 -5.00 0.57 22.76
CA LYS A 63 -3.67 -0.06 22.73
C LYS A 63 -2.62 0.88 22.14
N ALA A 64 -2.92 1.59 21.06
CA ALA A 64 -1.97 2.49 20.41
C ALA A 64 -1.51 3.61 21.36
N VAL A 65 -2.44 4.18 22.13
CA VAL A 65 -2.13 5.26 23.08
C VAL A 65 -1.40 4.71 24.31
N SER A 66 -1.85 3.59 24.87
CA SER A 66 -1.22 2.98 26.05
C SER A 66 0.18 2.40 25.78
N GLU A 67 0.47 1.91 24.57
CA GLU A 67 1.81 1.40 24.20
C GLU A 67 2.87 2.52 24.20
N CYS A 68 2.46 3.77 23.97
CA CYS A 68 3.33 4.95 24.11
C CYS A 68 3.46 5.45 25.56
N GLY A 69 2.74 4.85 26.51
CA GLY A 69 2.70 5.29 27.91
C GLY A 69 2.00 6.64 28.12
N ILE A 70 1.10 7.03 27.22
CA ILE A 70 0.29 8.26 27.34
C ILE A 70 -1.18 7.92 27.57
N ALA A 71 -1.97 8.90 27.99
CA ALA A 71 -3.42 8.83 28.01
C ALA A 71 -4.01 9.40 26.71
N LEU A 72 -5.30 9.15 26.44
CA LEU A 72 -5.94 9.63 25.21
C LEU A 72 -6.00 11.17 25.18
N GLU A 73 -6.11 11.78 26.36
CA GLU A 73 -6.13 13.22 26.58
C GLU A 73 -4.77 13.90 26.30
N ASP A 74 -3.69 13.13 26.17
CA ASP A 74 -2.35 13.65 25.85
C ASP A 74 -2.11 13.78 24.32
N VAL A 75 -3.09 13.42 23.49
CA VAL A 75 -3.03 13.56 22.03
C VAL A 75 -3.36 15.01 21.64
N ASP A 76 -2.53 15.60 20.76
CA ASP A 76 -2.72 16.99 20.33
C ASP A 76 -3.55 17.12 19.05
N VAL A 77 -3.57 16.09 18.20
CA VAL A 77 -4.30 16.06 16.92
C VAL A 77 -4.78 14.64 16.62
N VAL A 78 -6.00 14.51 16.09
CA VAL A 78 -6.54 13.23 15.60
C VAL A 78 -6.60 13.25 14.08
N ALA A 79 -6.01 12.24 13.46
CA ALA A 79 -5.96 12.05 12.03
C ALA A 79 -6.63 10.76 11.61
N VAL A 80 -7.30 10.77 10.45
CA VAL A 80 -8.02 9.61 9.96
C VAL A 80 -8.02 9.55 8.45
N THR A 81 -7.93 8.34 7.92
CA THR A 81 -8.17 8.10 6.49
C THR A 81 -9.63 8.37 6.16
N HIS A 82 -9.90 9.36 5.30
CA HIS A 82 -11.26 9.61 4.79
C HIS A 82 -11.48 9.09 3.37
N GLY A 83 -10.44 8.54 2.73
CA GLY A 83 -10.49 8.04 1.36
C GLY A 83 -9.11 7.97 0.69
N PRO A 84 -8.99 7.31 -0.46
CA PRO A 84 -9.98 6.37 -1.02
C PRO A 84 -10.11 5.10 -0.18
N GLY A 85 -11.14 4.28 -0.43
CA GLY A 85 -11.35 3.04 0.32
C GLY A 85 -12.80 2.53 0.29
N LEU A 86 -13.07 1.47 1.05
CA LEU A 86 -14.41 0.90 1.21
C LEU A 86 -15.25 1.82 2.09
N GLY A 87 -16.37 2.32 1.56
CA GLY A 87 -17.19 3.32 2.27
C GLY A 87 -17.66 2.89 3.66
N GLY A 88 -18.07 1.64 3.84
CA GLY A 88 -18.48 1.12 5.15
C GLY A 88 -17.32 1.05 6.16
N SER A 89 -16.12 0.72 5.68
CA SER A 89 -14.90 0.69 6.49
C SER A 89 -14.47 2.12 6.89
N LEU A 90 -14.38 3.03 5.91
CA LEU A 90 -13.99 4.43 6.12
C LEU A 90 -14.90 5.16 7.12
N ILE A 91 -16.22 4.94 7.05
CA ILE A 91 -17.19 5.57 7.96
C ILE A 91 -16.91 5.20 9.42
N THR A 92 -16.40 3.99 9.67
CA THR A 92 -16.10 3.52 11.02
C THR A 92 -14.96 4.34 11.62
N GLY A 93 -13.82 4.41 10.93
CA GLY A 93 -12.68 5.20 11.39
C GLY A 93 -13.01 6.69 11.49
N LEU A 94 -13.65 7.27 10.47
CA LEU A 94 -13.97 8.71 10.44
C LEU A 94 -14.86 9.12 11.63
N ASN A 95 -15.90 8.34 11.94
CA ASN A 95 -16.77 8.66 13.06
C ASN A 95 -16.07 8.47 14.42
N THR A 96 -15.20 7.46 14.56
CA THR A 96 -14.36 7.34 15.75
C THR A 96 -13.45 8.56 15.92
N ALA A 97 -12.77 8.98 14.85
CA ALA A 97 -11.87 10.14 14.88
C ALA A 97 -12.61 11.43 15.25
N LYS A 98 -13.79 11.66 14.66
CA LYS A 98 -14.67 12.79 15.01
C LYS A 98 -15.08 12.77 16.48
N ALA A 99 -15.45 11.60 17.01
CA ALA A 99 -15.86 11.47 18.41
C ALA A 99 -14.70 11.80 19.37
N ILE A 100 -13.49 11.32 19.07
CA ILE A 100 -12.29 11.62 19.87
C ILE A 100 -11.95 13.11 19.78
N SER A 101 -11.84 13.65 18.56
CA SER A 101 -11.54 15.07 18.32
C SER A 101 -12.53 15.99 19.04
N TYR A 102 -13.83 15.72 18.94
CA TYR A 102 -14.88 16.48 19.62
C TYR A 102 -14.80 16.36 21.14
N SER A 103 -14.55 15.16 21.66
CA SER A 103 -14.49 14.93 23.11
C SER A 103 -13.29 15.59 23.78
N LEU A 104 -12.16 15.68 23.07
CA LEU A 104 -10.91 16.24 23.59
C LEU A 104 -10.72 17.72 23.22
N ASP A 105 -11.57 18.27 22.35
CA ASP A 105 -11.42 19.62 21.76
C ASP A 105 -10.07 19.79 21.04
N VAL A 106 -9.69 18.78 20.24
CA VAL A 106 -8.44 18.77 19.45
C VAL A 106 -8.71 18.74 17.94
N PRO A 107 -7.81 19.29 17.09
CA PRO A 107 -8.01 19.33 15.65
C PRO A 107 -8.23 17.95 15.02
N LEU A 108 -9.13 17.91 14.02
CA LEU A 108 -9.38 16.75 13.16
C LEU A 108 -8.69 16.90 11.81
N MET A 109 -7.99 15.87 11.38
CA MET A 109 -7.30 15.79 10.10
C MET A 109 -7.85 14.65 9.24
N GLY A 110 -8.37 14.98 8.06
CA GLY A 110 -8.73 14.02 7.01
C GLY A 110 -7.54 13.78 6.09
N VAL A 111 -7.09 12.53 6.01
CA VAL A 111 -5.90 12.14 5.25
C VAL A 111 -6.30 11.29 4.05
N ASN A 112 -5.68 11.57 2.91
CA ASN A 112 -5.74 10.69 1.75
C ASN A 112 -4.88 9.44 2.02
N HIS A 113 -5.46 8.26 1.91
CA HIS A 113 -4.81 6.96 2.15
C HIS A 113 -3.50 6.80 1.35
N LEU A 114 -3.51 7.17 0.06
CA LEU A 114 -2.33 7.07 -0.81
C LEU A 114 -1.25 8.06 -0.40
N GLU A 115 -1.64 9.24 0.08
CA GLU A 115 -0.72 10.21 0.65
C GLU A 115 -0.05 9.64 1.91
N GLY A 116 -0.83 8.96 2.76
CA GLY A 116 -0.34 8.21 3.91
C GLY A 116 0.81 7.26 3.54
N HIS A 117 0.63 6.41 2.54
CA HIS A 117 1.69 5.50 2.07
C HIS A 117 2.99 6.22 1.65
N ILE A 118 2.92 7.43 1.10
CA ILE A 118 4.11 8.23 0.78
C ILE A 118 4.80 8.68 2.08
N TYR A 119 4.02 9.19 3.03
CA TYR A 119 4.52 9.70 4.31
C TYR A 119 5.04 8.63 5.27
N ALA A 120 4.75 7.35 5.05
CA ALA A 120 5.44 6.25 5.72
C ALA A 120 6.99 6.37 5.59
N SER A 121 7.48 7.00 4.52
CA SER A 121 8.92 7.25 4.31
C SER A 121 9.53 8.24 5.31
N TRP A 122 8.71 9.12 5.91
CA TRP A 122 9.17 10.06 6.93
C TRP A 122 9.31 9.44 8.31
N LEU A 123 8.80 8.21 8.51
CA LEU A 123 8.99 7.43 9.73
C LEU A 123 10.27 6.58 9.69
N THR A 124 11.12 6.80 8.69
CA THR A 124 12.45 6.20 8.59
C THR A 124 13.51 7.11 9.23
N GLN A 125 14.71 6.57 9.45
CA GLN A 125 15.80 7.35 10.05
C GLN A 125 16.20 8.58 9.22
N HIS A 126 16.04 8.52 7.90
CA HIS A 126 16.38 9.61 6.98
C HIS A 126 15.18 10.54 6.76
N ASN A 127 15.43 11.83 6.51
CA ASN A 127 14.41 12.79 6.13
C ASN A 127 14.42 12.97 4.60
N PRO A 128 13.43 12.41 3.86
CA PRO A 128 13.37 12.55 2.41
C PRO A 128 13.37 14.00 1.92
N ALA A 129 12.85 14.92 2.73
CA ALA A 129 12.79 16.35 2.40
C ALA A 129 14.16 17.06 2.51
N GLU A 130 15.09 16.52 3.29
CA GLU A 130 16.44 17.07 3.46
C GLU A 130 17.46 16.35 2.56
N ASP A 131 17.37 15.02 2.53
CA ASP A 131 18.23 14.16 1.72
C ASP A 131 17.37 13.05 1.10
N PRO A 132 17.14 13.06 -0.22
CA PRO A 132 17.77 13.93 -1.24
C PRO A 132 17.04 15.26 -1.50
N GLY A 133 15.90 15.50 -0.83
CA GLY A 133 15.06 16.67 -1.00
C GLY A 133 14.17 16.64 -2.25
N PHE A 134 13.27 17.60 -2.36
CA PHE A 134 12.31 17.69 -3.48
C PHE A 134 12.96 18.15 -4.80
N PRO A 135 12.43 17.73 -5.97
CA PRO A 135 11.26 16.87 -6.14
C PRO A 135 11.57 15.37 -5.95
N LEU A 136 10.60 14.65 -5.39
CA LEU A 136 10.67 13.20 -5.18
C LEU A 136 9.68 12.51 -6.11
N LEU A 137 10.08 11.37 -6.68
CA LEU A 137 9.17 10.53 -7.45
C LEU A 137 8.64 9.40 -6.57
N CYS A 138 7.33 9.30 -6.45
CA CYS A 138 6.65 8.33 -5.60
C CYS A 138 5.96 7.27 -6.44
N LEU A 139 6.21 6.00 -6.13
CA LEU A 139 5.40 4.88 -6.58
C LEU A 139 4.52 4.44 -5.40
N VAL A 140 3.20 4.54 -5.57
CA VAL A 140 2.23 3.97 -4.63
C VAL A 140 1.61 2.74 -5.27
N ALA A 141 1.96 1.55 -4.78
CA ALA A 141 1.45 0.29 -5.31
C ALA A 141 0.85 -0.57 -4.18
N SER A 142 -0.47 -0.67 -4.15
CA SER A 142 -1.25 -1.43 -3.17
C SER A 142 -2.17 -2.44 -3.86
N GLY A 143 -3.11 -3.04 -3.12
CA GLY A 143 -4.12 -3.94 -3.68
C GLY A 143 -4.97 -3.27 -4.76
N GLY A 144 -5.38 -2.01 -4.54
CA GLY A 144 -6.27 -1.27 -5.44
C GLY A 144 -5.62 -0.12 -6.23
N HIS A 145 -4.35 0.18 -5.99
CA HIS A 145 -3.68 1.34 -6.60
C HIS A 145 -2.33 0.97 -7.20
N THR A 146 -1.97 1.63 -8.30
CA THR A 146 -0.62 1.62 -8.87
C THR A 146 -0.41 2.95 -9.54
N ASP A 147 0.03 3.91 -8.75
CA ASP A 147 0.07 5.32 -9.11
C ASP A 147 1.52 5.82 -9.06
N LEU A 148 1.85 6.65 -10.04
CA LEU A 148 3.14 7.28 -10.20
C LEU A 148 2.98 8.79 -10.05
N LEU A 149 3.58 9.35 -9.02
CA LEU A 149 3.35 10.73 -8.60
C LEU A 149 4.68 11.48 -8.52
N LEU A 150 4.70 12.71 -9.00
CA LEU A 150 5.77 13.66 -8.69
C LEU A 150 5.36 14.48 -7.46
N MET A 151 6.16 14.41 -6.40
CA MET A 151 5.99 15.23 -5.20
C MET A 151 6.97 16.40 -5.27
N GLU A 152 6.45 17.61 -5.53
CA GLU A 152 7.26 18.83 -5.66
C GLU A 152 7.58 19.48 -4.32
N ASP A 153 6.72 19.25 -3.33
CA ASP A 153 6.84 19.70 -1.94
C ASP A 153 5.82 18.92 -1.10
N HIS A 154 5.81 19.14 0.21
CA HIS A 154 4.80 18.59 1.11
C HIS A 154 3.37 18.88 0.62
N GLY A 155 2.63 17.80 0.35
CA GLY A 155 1.27 17.79 -0.17
C GLY A 155 1.07 18.55 -1.48
N ARG A 156 2.13 18.65 -2.31
CA ARG A 156 2.07 19.11 -3.70
C ARG A 156 2.42 17.95 -4.63
N TYR A 157 1.39 17.32 -5.17
CA TYR A 157 1.52 16.16 -6.05
C TYR A 157 1.09 16.48 -7.47
N LYS A 158 1.70 15.79 -8.42
CA LYS A 158 1.25 15.70 -9.80
C LYS A 158 1.17 14.23 -10.20
N LEU A 159 -0.02 13.77 -10.55
CA LEU A 159 -0.20 12.43 -11.10
C LEU A 159 0.45 12.33 -12.49
N LEU A 160 1.41 11.41 -12.65
CA LEU A 160 2.15 11.20 -13.88
C LEU A 160 1.63 10.00 -14.68
N GLY A 161 1.14 8.98 -13.98
CA GLY A 161 0.55 7.79 -14.58
C GLY A 161 -0.11 6.92 -13.52
N ARG A 162 -1.11 6.16 -13.94
CA ARG A 162 -1.81 5.19 -13.09
C ARG A 162 -2.19 3.93 -13.83
N THR A 163 -2.59 2.88 -13.12
CA THR A 163 -3.18 1.72 -13.80
C THR A 163 -4.49 2.10 -14.52
N ARG A 164 -4.68 1.57 -15.73
CA ARG A 164 -5.94 1.70 -16.49
C ARG A 164 -6.88 0.52 -16.28
N ASP A 165 -6.39 -0.55 -15.66
CA ASP A 165 -7.15 -1.77 -15.40
C ASP A 165 -6.87 -2.29 -13.99
N ASP A 166 -6.31 -3.50 -13.85
CA ASP A 166 -5.97 -4.10 -12.58
C ASP A 166 -4.81 -3.32 -11.94
N ALA A 167 -4.87 -3.07 -10.63
CA ALA A 167 -3.69 -2.66 -9.89
C ALA A 167 -2.68 -3.81 -9.77
N ALA A 168 -1.42 -3.49 -9.48
CA ALA A 168 -0.36 -4.49 -9.35
C ALA A 168 -0.71 -5.53 -8.26
N GLY A 169 -1.22 -5.10 -7.10
CA GLY A 169 -1.60 -6.00 -6.01
C GLY A 169 -2.74 -6.95 -6.42
N GLU A 170 -3.80 -6.41 -7.01
CA GLU A 170 -4.89 -7.21 -7.57
C GLU A 170 -4.41 -8.21 -8.64
N ALA A 171 -3.44 -7.82 -9.48
CA ALA A 171 -2.84 -8.72 -10.45
C ALA A 171 -2.10 -9.88 -9.77
N PHE A 172 -1.35 -9.61 -8.69
CA PHE A 172 -0.72 -10.66 -7.87
C PHE A 172 -1.75 -11.60 -7.22
N ASP A 173 -2.84 -11.07 -6.67
CA ASP A 173 -3.90 -11.87 -6.06
C ASP A 173 -4.59 -12.79 -7.08
N LYS A 174 -4.88 -12.26 -8.27
CA LYS A 174 -5.45 -13.04 -9.37
C LYS A 174 -4.47 -14.10 -9.88
N ALA A 175 -3.18 -13.79 -9.97
CA ALA A 175 -2.14 -14.75 -10.35
C ALA A 175 -2.01 -15.89 -9.33
N ALA A 176 -1.96 -15.56 -8.04
CA ALA A 176 -1.93 -16.54 -6.96
C ALA A 176 -3.14 -17.48 -7.01
N ARG A 177 -4.34 -16.94 -7.28
CA ARG A 177 -5.55 -17.75 -7.45
C ARG A 177 -5.46 -18.72 -8.63
N ILE A 178 -4.93 -18.28 -9.77
CA ILE A 178 -4.72 -19.15 -10.95
C ILE A 178 -3.75 -20.29 -10.62
N LEU A 179 -2.71 -20.00 -9.84
CA LEU A 179 -1.67 -20.96 -9.45
C LEU A 179 -2.00 -21.78 -8.20
N GLY A 180 -3.20 -21.61 -7.61
CA GLY A 180 -3.62 -22.35 -6.42
C GLY A 180 -2.89 -21.98 -5.14
N LEU A 181 -2.35 -20.76 -5.03
CA LEU A 181 -1.52 -20.30 -3.91
C LEU A 181 -2.31 -19.61 -2.77
N GLY A 182 -3.59 -19.31 -2.96
CA GLY A 182 -4.44 -18.69 -1.94
C GLY A 182 -4.39 -17.15 -1.91
N PHE A 183 -4.74 -16.57 -0.77
CA PHE A 183 -4.81 -15.12 -0.50
C PHE A 183 -4.16 -14.83 0.88
N PRO A 184 -3.34 -13.77 1.01
CA PRO A 184 -2.99 -12.75 0.02
C PRO A 184 -1.96 -13.26 -0.99
N GLY A 185 -2.13 -12.90 -2.27
CA GLY A 185 -1.38 -13.51 -3.37
C GLY A 185 0.02 -12.97 -3.57
N GLY A 186 0.25 -11.68 -3.29
CA GLY A 186 1.57 -11.04 -3.42
C GLY A 186 2.69 -11.76 -2.65
N PRO A 187 2.55 -11.97 -1.32
CA PRO A 187 3.54 -12.71 -0.53
C PRO A 187 3.76 -14.14 -1.00
N GLU A 188 2.70 -14.85 -1.37
CA GLU A 188 2.79 -16.25 -1.81
C GLU A 188 3.50 -16.40 -3.17
N ILE A 189 3.19 -15.52 -4.13
CA ILE A 189 3.91 -15.48 -5.41
C ILE A 189 5.40 -15.24 -5.17
N GLN A 190 5.76 -14.28 -4.31
CA GLN A 190 7.17 -14.01 -4.01
C GLN A 190 7.86 -15.24 -3.39
N ARG A 191 7.23 -15.85 -2.38
CA ARG A 191 7.77 -17.01 -1.67
C ARG A 191 8.01 -18.18 -2.62
N VAL A 192 7.06 -18.43 -3.51
CA VAL A 192 7.14 -19.57 -4.44
C VAL A 192 8.08 -19.28 -5.60
N ALA A 193 8.20 -18.03 -6.06
CA ALA A 193 9.13 -17.62 -7.10
C ALA A 193 10.61 -17.63 -6.67
N GLU A 194 10.89 -17.71 -5.37
CA GLU A 194 12.26 -17.65 -4.86
C GLU A 194 13.13 -18.81 -5.38
N GLY A 195 14.31 -18.47 -5.88
CA GLY A 195 15.26 -19.44 -6.44
C GLY A 195 14.76 -20.16 -7.69
N ALA A 196 13.72 -19.67 -8.36
CA ALA A 196 13.23 -20.24 -9.61
C ALA A 196 14.31 -20.14 -10.70
N ALA A 197 14.60 -21.27 -11.33
CA ALA A 197 15.38 -21.36 -12.55
C ALA A 197 14.43 -21.88 -13.63
N GLY A 198 14.09 -21.02 -14.60
CA GLY A 198 13.13 -21.38 -15.64
C GLY A 198 13.15 -20.42 -16.83
N ASP A 199 12.80 -20.96 -17.98
CA ASP A 199 12.73 -20.22 -19.25
C ASP A 199 11.33 -19.71 -19.57
N GLU A 200 10.35 -19.94 -18.68
CA GLU A 200 9.00 -19.40 -18.84
C GLU A 200 9.06 -17.86 -18.91
N ARG A 201 8.33 -17.29 -19.87
CA ARG A 201 8.28 -15.84 -20.12
C ARG A 201 6.84 -15.43 -20.32
N LEU A 202 6.46 -14.36 -19.63
CA LEU A 202 5.18 -13.69 -19.84
C LEU A 202 5.38 -12.34 -20.55
N PRO A 203 4.36 -11.86 -21.29
CA PRO A 203 4.45 -10.60 -21.99
C PRO A 203 4.55 -9.44 -21.00
N ARG A 204 5.32 -8.40 -21.37
CA ARG A 204 5.31 -7.10 -20.67
C ARG A 204 4.31 -6.19 -21.37
N ALA A 205 3.35 -5.68 -20.62
CA ALA A 205 2.31 -4.79 -21.14
C ALA A 205 2.85 -3.36 -21.31
N TRP A 206 3.59 -3.13 -22.40
CA TRP A 206 4.08 -1.80 -22.74
C TRP A 206 2.99 -0.95 -23.36
N MET A 207 2.72 0.19 -22.73
CA MET A 207 1.84 1.22 -23.27
C MET A 207 2.69 2.33 -23.88
N LYS A 208 2.49 2.59 -25.17
CA LYS A 208 3.24 3.63 -25.90
C LYS A 208 2.86 5.01 -25.39
N ASP A 209 3.86 5.89 -25.29
CA ASP A 209 3.71 7.32 -25.01
C ASP A 209 2.95 7.67 -23.72
N THR A 210 2.96 6.76 -22.73
CA THR A 210 2.37 7.01 -21.41
C THR A 210 3.16 6.36 -20.28
N LEU A 211 3.04 6.95 -19.09
CA LEU A 211 3.53 6.37 -17.83
C LEU A 211 2.48 5.50 -17.12
N ASP A 212 1.29 5.34 -17.72
CA ASP A 212 0.21 4.48 -17.19
C ASP A 212 0.56 2.99 -17.18
N PHE A 213 -0.10 2.21 -16.34
CA PHE A 213 0.09 0.76 -16.22
C PHE A 213 -1.11 -0.01 -16.77
N SER A 214 -0.87 -1.28 -17.12
CA SER A 214 -1.89 -2.26 -17.48
C SER A 214 -1.38 -3.64 -17.11
N PHE A 215 -2.12 -4.39 -16.31
CA PHE A 215 -1.77 -5.74 -15.85
C PHE A 215 -2.84 -6.79 -16.16
N SER A 216 -4.05 -6.38 -16.59
CA SER A 216 -5.13 -7.31 -16.93
C SER A 216 -4.75 -8.34 -18.00
N GLY A 217 -4.03 -7.93 -19.05
CA GLY A 217 -3.56 -8.82 -20.11
C GLY A 217 -2.52 -9.85 -19.64
N LEU A 218 -1.73 -9.51 -18.62
CA LEU A 218 -0.72 -10.39 -18.05
C LEU A 218 -1.37 -11.58 -17.32
N LYS A 219 -2.46 -11.32 -16.58
CA LYS A 219 -3.28 -12.36 -15.96
C LYS A 219 -3.81 -13.35 -17.01
N THR A 220 -4.36 -12.85 -18.11
CA THR A 220 -4.89 -13.71 -19.19
C THR A 220 -3.81 -14.57 -19.82
N ALA A 221 -2.61 -14.01 -20.04
CA ALA A 221 -1.47 -14.78 -20.53
C ALA A 221 -1.04 -15.88 -19.54
N LEU A 222 -1.00 -15.59 -18.24
CA LEU A 222 -0.71 -16.57 -17.20
C LEU A 222 -1.77 -17.68 -17.15
N LEU A 223 -3.05 -17.33 -17.26
CA LEU A 223 -4.14 -18.31 -17.28
C LEU A 223 -3.98 -19.30 -18.44
N HIS A 224 -3.72 -18.80 -19.66
CA HIS A 224 -3.52 -19.65 -20.82
C HIS A 224 -2.27 -20.53 -20.69
N MET A 225 -1.19 -19.99 -20.13
CA MET A 225 0.02 -20.76 -19.83
C MET A 225 -0.26 -21.88 -18.81
N ALA A 226 -0.99 -21.59 -17.73
CA ALA A 226 -1.37 -22.56 -16.72
C ALA A 226 -2.29 -23.65 -17.28
N GLN A 227 -3.24 -23.29 -18.15
CA GLN A 227 -4.11 -24.25 -18.85
C GLN A 227 -3.33 -25.17 -19.80
N ALA A 228 -2.41 -24.60 -20.59
CA ALA A 228 -1.63 -25.37 -21.56
C ALA A 228 -0.65 -26.37 -20.91
N LYS A 229 -0.36 -26.20 -19.62
CA LYS A 229 0.59 -27.03 -18.85
C LYS A 229 -0.11 -27.89 -17.78
N GLY A 230 -1.45 -27.97 -17.82
CA GLY A 230 -2.23 -28.79 -16.87
C GLY A 230 -2.25 -28.28 -15.43
N VAL A 231 -1.82 -27.05 -15.16
CA VAL A 231 -1.82 -26.43 -13.82
C VAL A 231 -3.20 -25.89 -13.44
N TYR A 232 -3.99 -25.45 -14.44
CA TYR A 232 -5.33 -24.88 -14.23
C TYR A 232 -6.40 -25.51 -15.15
N PRO A 233 -7.59 -25.85 -14.61
CA PRO A 233 -7.95 -25.81 -13.18
C PRO A 233 -7.20 -26.86 -12.36
N PRO A 234 -7.05 -26.68 -11.04
CA PRO A 234 -6.36 -27.67 -10.20
C PRO A 234 -6.92 -29.08 -10.40
N GLY A 235 -6.04 -30.05 -10.64
CA GLY A 235 -6.41 -31.44 -10.93
C GLY A 235 -6.84 -31.72 -12.38
N SER A 236 -6.54 -30.81 -13.33
CA SER A 236 -6.86 -31.02 -14.75
C SER A 236 -6.02 -32.11 -15.43
N GLU A 237 -4.79 -32.34 -14.97
CA GLU A 237 -3.90 -33.39 -15.49
C GLU A 237 -3.24 -34.13 -14.32
N ASP A 238 -2.88 -35.40 -14.55
CA ASP A 238 -2.15 -36.24 -13.60
C ASP A 238 -0.65 -35.84 -13.56
N LEU A 239 -0.37 -34.60 -13.17
CA LEU A 239 0.98 -34.12 -12.91
C LEU A 239 1.48 -34.71 -11.59
N SER A 240 2.75 -35.15 -11.55
CA SER A 240 3.35 -35.47 -10.26
C SER A 240 3.46 -34.21 -9.40
N GLU A 241 3.44 -34.39 -8.08
CA GLU A 241 3.55 -33.28 -7.11
C GLU A 241 4.82 -32.42 -7.38
N GLY A 242 5.93 -33.06 -7.74
CA GLY A 242 7.18 -32.39 -8.09
C GLY A 242 7.10 -31.58 -9.39
N GLU A 243 6.41 -32.07 -10.42
CA GLU A 243 6.22 -31.35 -11.68
C GLU A 243 5.31 -30.14 -11.50
N LEU A 244 4.19 -30.31 -10.79
CA LEU A 244 3.28 -29.22 -10.47
C LEU A 244 4.00 -28.11 -9.70
N ALA A 245 4.73 -28.47 -8.63
CA ALA A 245 5.47 -27.51 -7.83
C ALA A 245 6.53 -26.75 -8.64
N ARG A 246 7.22 -27.43 -9.56
CA ARG A 246 8.20 -26.80 -10.48
C ARG A 246 7.52 -25.82 -11.44
N LEU A 247 6.43 -26.22 -12.09
CA LEU A 247 5.70 -25.37 -13.04
C LEU A 247 5.12 -24.14 -12.35
N VAL A 248 4.49 -24.31 -11.18
CA VAL A 248 3.94 -23.19 -10.40
C VAL A 248 5.04 -22.21 -10.00
N ARG A 249 6.21 -22.70 -9.56
CA ARG A 249 7.39 -21.88 -9.26
C ARG A 249 7.86 -21.06 -10.48
N GLU A 250 8.02 -21.70 -11.63
CA GLU A 250 8.49 -21.04 -12.85
C GLU A 250 7.48 -19.99 -13.36
N MET A 251 6.17 -20.30 -13.31
CA MET A 251 5.11 -19.37 -13.70
C MET A 251 4.99 -18.18 -12.74
N ALA A 252 5.08 -18.42 -11.42
CA ALA A 252 5.07 -17.36 -10.41
C ALA A 252 6.25 -16.40 -10.61
N ALA A 253 7.44 -16.94 -10.86
CA ALA A 253 8.63 -16.14 -11.17
C ALA A 253 8.46 -15.35 -12.48
N ALA A 254 8.00 -15.97 -13.55
CA ALA A 254 7.76 -15.29 -14.82
C ALA A 254 6.73 -14.15 -14.70
N PHE A 255 5.71 -14.33 -13.87
CA PHE A 255 4.70 -13.31 -13.59
C PHE A 255 5.29 -12.15 -12.81
N GLN A 256 5.97 -12.44 -11.69
CA GLN A 256 6.62 -11.43 -10.85
C GLN A 256 7.62 -10.60 -11.67
N GLU A 257 8.47 -11.23 -12.47
CA GLU A 257 9.44 -10.52 -13.31
C GLU A 257 8.76 -9.59 -14.32
N SER A 258 7.64 -9.98 -14.91
CA SER A 258 6.92 -9.13 -15.87
C SER A 258 6.37 -7.86 -15.19
N VAL A 259 5.72 -8.00 -14.02
CA VAL A 259 5.20 -6.86 -13.26
C VAL A 259 6.34 -5.95 -12.79
N VAL A 260 7.38 -6.54 -12.18
CA VAL A 260 8.53 -5.80 -11.63
C VAL A 260 9.26 -5.01 -12.72
N ASP A 261 9.48 -5.60 -13.89
CA ASP A 261 10.23 -4.94 -14.96
C ASP A 261 9.44 -3.75 -15.55
N VAL A 262 8.13 -3.89 -15.77
CA VAL A 262 7.29 -2.79 -16.25
C VAL A 262 7.27 -1.62 -15.26
N ILE A 263 7.06 -1.92 -13.97
CA ILE A 263 7.07 -0.90 -12.91
C ILE A 263 8.43 -0.21 -12.84
N THR A 264 9.52 -0.99 -12.79
CA THR A 264 10.88 -0.46 -12.65
C THR A 264 11.27 0.43 -13.82
N VAL A 265 11.01 0.00 -15.06
CA VAL A 265 11.32 0.80 -16.25
C VAL A 265 10.57 2.13 -16.24
N LYS A 266 9.25 2.11 -16.00
CA LYS A 266 8.45 3.34 -16.01
C LYS A 266 8.80 4.28 -14.87
N PHE A 267 9.07 3.73 -13.68
CA PHE A 267 9.46 4.50 -12.51
C PHE A 267 10.78 5.25 -12.74
N LEU A 268 11.81 4.56 -13.22
CA LEU A 268 13.12 5.17 -13.48
C LEU A 268 13.11 6.14 -14.66
N ASP A 269 12.33 5.84 -15.70
CA ASP A 269 12.15 6.72 -16.85
C ASP A 269 11.43 8.02 -16.44
N ALA A 270 10.37 7.95 -15.63
CA ALA A 270 9.74 9.14 -15.06
C ALA A 270 10.70 9.93 -14.18
N ALA A 271 11.53 9.27 -13.37
CA ALA A 271 12.50 9.96 -12.51
C ALA A 271 13.47 10.80 -13.33
N LYS A 272 13.93 10.26 -14.46
CA LYS A 272 14.79 10.95 -15.41
C LYS A 272 14.06 12.11 -16.09
N ARG A 273 12.83 11.89 -16.57
CA ARG A 273 12.03 12.91 -17.29
C ARG A 273 11.67 14.11 -16.43
N TYR A 274 11.43 13.89 -15.14
CA TYR A 274 11.00 14.93 -14.19
C TYR A 274 12.10 15.40 -13.25
N HIS A 275 13.36 15.01 -13.52
CA HIS A 275 14.53 15.42 -12.74
C HIS A 275 14.36 15.19 -11.23
N ALA A 276 13.78 14.06 -10.85
CA ALA A 276 13.62 13.68 -9.45
C ALA A 276 14.98 13.54 -8.78
N LYS A 277 15.07 13.97 -7.52
CA LYS A 277 16.28 13.81 -6.70
C LYS A 277 16.31 12.49 -5.94
N GLY A 278 15.13 11.90 -5.69
CA GLY A 278 14.97 10.64 -4.97
C GLY A 278 13.72 9.90 -5.38
N LEU A 279 13.69 8.62 -5.02
CA LEU A 279 12.59 7.70 -5.28
C LEU A 279 11.97 7.25 -3.96
N ILE A 280 10.64 7.34 -3.85
CA ILE A 280 9.88 6.79 -2.72
C ILE A 280 9.05 5.61 -3.19
N LEU A 281 9.09 4.51 -2.44
CA LEU A 281 8.22 3.35 -2.62
C LEU A 281 7.22 3.26 -1.45
N GLY A 282 5.92 3.32 -1.75
CA GLY A 282 4.83 3.16 -0.79
C GLY A 282 3.76 2.16 -1.23
N GLY A 283 3.00 1.60 -0.29
CA GLY A 283 1.94 0.62 -0.54
C GLY A 283 2.41 -0.84 -0.52
N GLY A 284 1.50 -1.76 -0.22
CA GLY A 284 1.84 -3.16 0.11
C GLY A 284 2.64 -3.93 -0.95
N VAL A 285 2.44 -3.67 -2.25
CA VAL A 285 3.21 -4.32 -3.34
C VAL A 285 4.68 -3.94 -3.27
N THR A 286 5.00 -2.77 -2.73
CA THR A 286 6.38 -2.32 -2.55
C THR A 286 7.13 -3.07 -1.46
N ALA A 287 6.44 -3.88 -0.63
CA ALA A 287 7.07 -4.87 0.24
C ALA A 287 7.76 -6.01 -0.53
N ASN A 288 7.46 -6.16 -1.83
CA ASN A 288 8.05 -7.21 -2.65
C ASN A 288 9.58 -7.02 -2.78
N SER A 289 10.34 -8.02 -2.32
CA SER A 289 11.80 -7.97 -2.25
C SER A 289 12.43 -7.89 -3.63
N ARG A 290 11.86 -8.57 -4.63
CA ARG A 290 12.33 -8.55 -6.01
C ARG A 290 12.16 -7.17 -6.64
N LEU A 291 11.01 -6.53 -6.43
CA LEU A 291 10.75 -5.15 -6.87
C LEU A 291 11.77 -4.17 -6.27
N ARG A 292 11.97 -4.23 -4.95
CA ARG A 292 12.96 -3.39 -4.24
C ARG A 292 14.35 -3.59 -4.80
N GLN A 293 14.79 -4.84 -4.97
CA GLN A 293 16.11 -5.16 -5.48
C GLN A 293 16.33 -4.62 -6.89
N GLU A 294 15.37 -4.81 -7.80
CA GLU A 294 15.51 -4.35 -9.18
C GLU A 294 15.51 -2.83 -9.30
N ILE A 295 14.66 -2.13 -8.54
CA ILE A 295 14.66 -0.66 -8.51
C ILE A 295 15.98 -0.15 -7.94
N THR A 296 16.41 -0.63 -6.77
CA THR A 296 17.66 -0.19 -6.14
C THR A 296 18.88 -0.48 -7.00
N LYS A 297 18.92 -1.65 -7.66
CA LYS A 297 20.04 -2.02 -8.53
C LYS A 297 20.13 -1.15 -9.78
N ARG A 298 18.99 -0.73 -10.34
CA ARG A 298 18.93 0.01 -11.61
C ARG A 298 18.87 1.53 -11.40
N SER A 299 18.52 2.00 -10.21
CA SER A 299 18.39 3.41 -9.89
C SER A 299 19.76 4.07 -9.69
N PRO A 300 20.04 5.22 -10.35
CA PRO A 300 21.16 6.08 -9.99
C PRO A 300 20.84 7.04 -8.84
N LEU A 301 19.57 7.09 -8.39
CA LEU A 301 19.08 7.97 -7.34
C LEU A 301 18.86 7.20 -6.03
N PRO A 302 18.92 7.87 -4.86
CA PRO A 302 18.52 7.28 -3.58
C PRO A 302 17.09 6.71 -3.64
N VAL A 303 16.94 5.48 -3.17
CA VAL A 303 15.66 4.78 -3.09
C VAL A 303 15.27 4.64 -1.63
N ILE A 304 14.17 5.30 -1.27
CA ILE A 304 13.63 5.33 0.08
C ILE A 304 12.47 4.35 0.13
N VAL A 305 12.61 3.38 1.01
CA VAL A 305 11.61 2.32 1.20
C VAL A 305 11.37 2.17 2.70
N PRO A 306 10.12 2.34 3.18
CA PRO A 306 9.80 2.07 4.56
C PRO A 306 10.08 0.59 4.93
N PRO A 307 10.29 0.30 6.22
CA PRO A 307 10.30 -1.09 6.69
C PRO A 307 8.98 -1.78 6.32
N PRO A 308 8.96 -3.11 6.10
CA PRO A 308 7.77 -3.81 5.60
C PRO A 308 6.47 -3.53 6.36
N ILE A 309 6.54 -3.40 7.70
CA ILE A 309 5.39 -3.10 8.57
C ILE A 309 4.75 -1.72 8.32
N LEU A 310 5.49 -0.80 7.70
CA LEU A 310 5.01 0.53 7.31
C LEU A 310 4.64 0.63 5.82
N CYS A 311 4.82 -0.44 5.05
CA CYS A 311 4.43 -0.48 3.63
C CYS A 311 2.98 -0.91 3.44
N THR A 312 2.46 -1.75 4.33
CA THR A 312 1.04 -2.12 4.39
C THR A 312 0.25 -1.08 5.17
N ASP A 313 -1.08 -1.19 5.15
CA ASP A 313 -1.99 -0.24 5.78
C ASP A 313 -1.75 -0.15 7.30
N ASN A 314 -1.54 1.06 7.80
CA ASN A 314 -1.22 1.30 9.21
C ASN A 314 -1.59 2.73 9.65
N GLY A 315 -1.87 2.92 10.94
CA GLY A 315 -2.27 4.23 11.47
C GLY A 315 -1.11 5.22 11.58
N ALA A 316 0.13 4.75 11.69
CA ALA A 316 1.29 5.61 11.81
C ALA A 316 1.54 6.46 10.55
N MET A 317 1.32 5.91 9.35
CA MET A 317 1.48 6.64 8.10
C MET A 317 0.47 7.79 7.98
N ILE A 318 -0.72 7.61 8.55
CA ILE A 318 -1.79 8.62 8.61
C ILE A 318 -1.41 9.75 9.57
N ALA A 319 -0.90 9.40 10.76
CA ALA A 319 -0.39 10.38 11.72
C ALA A 319 0.78 11.20 11.15
N ALA A 320 1.72 10.53 10.46
CA ALA A 320 2.86 11.18 9.83
C ALA A 320 2.45 12.18 8.75
N CYS A 321 1.52 11.80 7.86
CA CYS A 321 0.98 12.69 6.84
C CYS A 321 0.28 13.91 7.45
N ALA A 322 -0.58 13.67 8.44
CA ALA A 322 -1.35 14.71 9.09
C ALA A 322 -0.48 15.78 9.76
N TYR A 323 0.70 15.44 10.26
CA TYR A 323 1.65 16.43 10.79
C TYR A 323 1.99 17.50 9.75
N TYR A 324 2.36 17.10 8.54
CA TYR A 324 2.75 18.06 7.48
C TYR A 324 1.54 18.83 6.94
N GLN A 325 0.35 18.21 6.90
CA GLN A 325 -0.89 18.94 6.59
C GLN A 325 -1.21 19.99 7.67
N TYR A 326 -1.06 19.63 8.95
CA TYR A 326 -1.32 20.50 10.09
C TYR A 326 -0.35 21.69 10.15
N GLN A 327 0.95 21.45 9.91
CA GLN A 327 1.96 22.51 9.80
C GLN A 327 1.66 23.52 8.68
N ARG A 328 0.93 23.08 7.64
CA ARG A 328 0.46 23.94 6.54
C ARG A 328 -0.86 24.65 6.84
N GLY A 329 -1.40 24.51 8.05
CA GLY A 329 -2.65 25.13 8.48
C GLY A 329 -3.91 24.46 7.96
N HIS A 330 -3.82 23.23 7.44
CA HIS A 330 -5.01 22.45 7.08
C HIS A 330 -5.65 21.89 8.35
N GLN A 331 -6.97 22.00 8.45
CA GLN A 331 -7.80 21.39 9.50
C GLN A 331 -9.18 21.15 8.91
N TYR A 332 -9.88 20.15 9.42
CA TYR A 332 -11.25 19.83 9.01
C TYR A 332 -12.22 20.03 10.18
N GLY A 333 -13.43 20.46 9.88
CA GLY A 333 -14.53 20.43 10.84
C GLY A 333 -15.25 19.09 10.86
N LEU A 334 -16.26 18.98 11.71
CA LEU A 334 -17.05 17.75 11.86
C LEU A 334 -17.93 17.43 10.65
N GLU A 335 -18.07 18.38 9.70
CA GLU A 335 -18.73 18.18 8.41
C GLU A 335 -17.93 17.30 7.44
N LEU A 336 -16.65 17.02 7.71
CA LEU A 336 -15.82 16.14 6.88
C LEU A 336 -16.53 14.82 6.63
N ASP A 337 -16.66 14.39 5.37
CA ASP A 337 -17.27 13.12 5.02
C ASP A 337 -16.24 12.19 4.35
N ILE A 338 -16.61 10.93 4.18
CA ILE A 338 -15.81 9.97 3.44
C ILE A 338 -15.86 10.26 1.94
N ASP A 339 -14.76 10.00 1.25
CA ASP A 339 -14.70 9.97 -0.21
C ASP A 339 -14.05 8.65 -0.66
N PRO A 340 -14.85 7.60 -0.91
CA PRO A 340 -14.36 6.31 -1.40
C PRO A 340 -13.50 6.40 -2.67
N GLY A 341 -13.70 7.44 -3.49
CA GLY A 341 -13.04 7.65 -4.78
C GLY A 341 -11.96 8.74 -4.75
N LEU A 342 -11.53 9.18 -3.57
CA LEU A 342 -10.62 10.30 -3.42
C LEU A 342 -9.33 10.13 -4.23
N SER A 343 -9.06 11.07 -5.13
CA SER A 343 -7.85 11.07 -5.96
C SER A 343 -6.70 11.79 -5.28
N LEU A 344 -5.47 11.41 -5.62
CA LEU A 344 -4.25 12.12 -5.25
C LEU A 344 -3.55 12.70 -6.49
N GLY A 345 -3.39 14.02 -6.51
CA GLY A 345 -2.68 14.77 -7.57
C GLY A 345 -3.49 15.06 -8.83
#